data_AF-A0A934HBY6-F1
#
_entry.id   AF-A0A934HBY6-F1
#
_cell.length_a   1.000
_cell.length_b   1.000
_cell.length_c   1.000
_cell.angle_alpha   90.00
_cell.angle_beta   90.00
_cell.angle_gamma   90.00
#
_symmetry.space_group_name_H-M   'P 1'
#
loop_
_entity.id
_entity.type
_entity.pdbx_description
1 polymer ?
#
loop_
_entity_poly.entity_id
_entity_poly.type
_entity_poly.pdbx_seq_one_letter_code
_entity_poly.pdbx_strand_id
1 'polypeptide(L)'
;MQHRLGANWRPLLITGVFLVLAVSYSVVNPLGEAPDEVSHFTHVAFIVKNGRLAIGKEVPGPNQPPLYYLLGAIFTSRLEPEKFQVKANSDFSFQDDEGGVNLLMHTRAEAFPYSH
;
A
#
# COMPACT_ATOMS: atom_id res chain seq x y z
N MET A 1 -40.29 -14.13 23.52
CA MET A 1 -38.86 -13.89 23.25
C MET A 1 -38.74 -13.41 21.80
N GLN A 2 -38.82 -12.09 21.55
CA GLN A 2 -38.68 -11.51 20.21
C GLN A 2 -37.64 -10.39 20.30
N HIS A 3 -36.41 -10.68 19.87
CA HIS A 3 -35.37 -9.68 19.74
C HIS A 3 -35.62 -8.94 18.42
N ARG A 4 -36.27 -7.77 18.47
CA ARG A 4 -36.29 -6.86 17.31
C ARG A 4 -34.87 -6.29 17.17
N LEU A 5 -34.08 -6.85 16.26
CA LEU A 5 -32.87 -6.21 15.76
C LEU A 5 -33.32 -4.94 15.02
N GLY A 6 -33.42 -3.82 15.75
CA GLY A 6 -33.57 -2.50 15.12
C GLY A 6 -32.36 -2.28 14.21
N ALA A 7 -32.60 -1.86 12.97
CA ALA A 7 -31.54 -1.60 12.00
C ALA A 7 -30.67 -0.43 12.50
N ASN A 8 -29.54 -0.76 13.13
CA ASN A 8 -28.55 0.21 13.55
C ASN A 8 -27.74 0.61 12.32
N TRP A 9 -28.11 1.71 11.67
CA TRP A 9 -27.46 2.20 10.44
C TRP A 9 -26.11 2.91 10.69
N ARG A 10 -25.82 3.29 11.94
CA ARG A 10 -24.60 4.04 12.30
C ARG A 10 -23.30 3.34 11.89
N PRO A 11 -23.09 2.03 12.14
CA PRO A 11 -21.89 1.34 11.69
C PRO A 11 -21.78 1.33 10.16
N LEU A 12 -22.90 1.15 9.45
CA LEU A 12 -22.91 1.21 7.98
C LEU A 12 -22.50 2.59 7.47
N LEU A 13 -22.97 3.67 8.11
CA LEU A 13 -22.55 5.02 7.74
C LEU A 13 -21.05 5.22 7.99
N ILE A 14 -20.54 4.81 9.16
CA ILE A 14 -19.10 4.95 9.46
C ILE A 14 -18.26 4.14 8.48
N THR A 15 -18.63 2.90 8.19
CA THR A 15 -17.95 2.07 7.19
C THR A 15 -18.02 2.69 5.81
N GLY A 16 -19.17 3.23 5.41
CA GLY A 16 -19.33 3.93 4.13
C GLY A 16 -18.40 5.12 4.01
N VAL A 17 -18.35 5.99 5.02
CA VAL A 17 -17.43 7.14 5.06
C VAL A 17 -15.97 6.68 5.04
N PHE A 18 -15.62 5.65 5.83
CA PHE A 18 -14.28 5.08 5.84
C PHE A 18 -13.86 4.57 4.45
N LEU A 19 -14.72 3.84 3.75
CA LEU A 19 -14.43 3.32 2.41
C LEU A 19 -14.24 4.46 1.40
N VAL A 20 -15.07 5.50 1.45
CA VAL A 20 -14.91 6.69 0.59
C VAL A 20 -13.57 7.36 0.82
N LEU A 21 -13.17 7.54 2.09
CA LEU A 21 -11.87 8.13 2.44
C LEU A 21 -10.72 7.25 2.00
N ALA A 22 -10.79 5.93 2.24
CA ALA A 22 -9.75 4.98 1.87
C ALA A 22 -9.54 4.93 0.35
N VAL A 23 -10.63 4.88 -0.43
CA VAL A 23 -10.55 4.90 -1.91
C VAL A 23 -10.02 6.23 -2.41
N SER A 24 -10.50 7.35 -1.85
CA SER A 24 -10.00 8.68 -2.22
C SER A 24 -8.50 8.81 -1.96
N TYR A 25 -8.05 8.35 -0.78
CA TYR A 25 -6.62 8.32 -0.44
C TYR A 25 -5.82 7.45 -1.40
N SER A 26 -6.30 6.26 -1.76
CA SER A 26 -5.63 5.35 -2.70
C SER A 26 -5.52 5.89 -4.14
N VAL A 27 -6.41 6.81 -4.53
CA VAL A 27 -6.44 7.43 -5.87
C VAL A 27 -5.60 8.71 -5.91
N VAL A 28 -5.55 9.46 -4.81
CA VAL A 28 -4.80 10.73 -4.72
C VAL A 28 -3.33 10.49 -4.39
N ASN A 29 -3.01 9.52 -3.54
CA ASN A 29 -1.64 9.20 -3.14
C ASN A 29 -1.01 8.21 -4.15
N PRO A 30 0.06 8.59 -4.86
CA PRO A 30 0.75 7.68 -5.78
C PRO A 30 1.27 6.42 -5.09
N LEU A 31 1.44 5.34 -5.86
CA LEU A 31 1.90 4.05 -5.33
C LEU A 31 3.28 4.16 -4.69
N GLY A 32 3.39 3.75 -3.43
CA GLY A 32 4.65 3.71 -2.69
C GLY A 32 4.97 5.00 -1.93
N GLU A 33 4.17 6.06 -2.07
CA GLU A 33 4.37 7.32 -1.34
C GLU A 33 3.90 7.24 0.12
N ALA A 34 3.02 6.30 0.46
CA ALA A 34 2.65 6.13 1.86
C ALA A 34 3.82 5.53 2.66
N PRO A 35 4.07 5.99 3.90
CA PRO A 35 5.32 5.72 4.64
C PRO A 35 5.73 4.23 4.74
N ASP A 36 4.75 3.34 4.84
CA ASP A 36 4.99 1.91 5.06
C ASP A 36 4.74 1.03 3.82
N GLU A 37 4.24 1.59 2.71
CA GLU A 37 3.82 0.82 1.53
C GLU A 37 4.99 0.04 0.91
N VAL A 38 6.11 0.70 0.66
CA VAL A 38 7.29 0.06 0.05
C VAL A 38 7.87 -1.02 0.96
N SER A 39 7.94 -0.77 2.27
CA SER A 39 8.46 -1.75 3.22
C SER A 39 7.58 -3.01 3.27
N HIS A 40 6.26 -2.85 3.32
CA HIS A 40 5.32 -3.97 3.31
C HIS A 40 5.33 -4.72 1.98
N PHE A 41 5.38 -4.02 0.85
CA PHE A 41 5.43 -4.66 -0.46
C PHE A 41 6.73 -5.44 -0.68
N THR A 42 7.85 -5.01 -0.09
CA THR A 42 9.12 -5.74 -0.16
C THR A 42 9.00 -7.13 0.48
N HIS A 43 8.23 -7.28 1.56
CA HIS A 43 7.96 -8.58 2.18
C HIS A 43 7.12 -9.48 1.26
N VAL A 44 6.11 -8.91 0.61
CA VAL A 44 5.28 -9.62 -0.37
C VAL A 44 6.13 -10.10 -1.55
N ALA A 45 6.94 -9.23 -2.13
CA ALA A 45 7.85 -9.57 -3.23
C ALA A 45 8.86 -10.65 -2.83
N PHE A 46 9.37 -10.62 -1.59
CA PHE A 46 10.23 -11.67 -1.07
C PHE A 46 9.53 -13.03 -1.03
N ILE A 47 8.27 -13.09 -0.57
CA ILE A 47 7.51 -14.35 -0.52
C ILE A 47 7.23 -14.87 -1.92
N VAL A 48 6.81 -14.01 -2.85
CA VAL A 48 6.56 -14.42 -4.25
C VAL A 48 7.83 -14.96 -4.88
N LYS A 49 8.98 -14.32 -4.64
CA LYS A 49 10.28 -14.73 -5.17
C LYS A 49 10.83 -16.03 -4.55
N ASN A 50 10.70 -16.20 -3.24
CA ASN A 50 11.38 -17.28 -2.51
C ASN A 50 10.46 -18.44 -2.10
N GLY A 51 9.13 -18.27 -2.22
CA GLY A 51 8.14 -19.26 -1.78
C GLY A 51 8.12 -19.51 -0.27
N ARG A 52 8.71 -18.61 0.53
CA ARG A 52 8.78 -18.73 2.00
C ARG A 52 8.72 -17.37 2.68
N LEU A 53 8.40 -17.39 3.96
CA LEU A 53 8.50 -16.21 4.83
C LEU A 53 9.96 -15.80 5.02
N ALA A 54 10.18 -14.49 5.15
CA ALA A 54 11.45 -13.92 5.57
C ALA A 54 11.72 -14.28 7.04
N ILE A 55 12.98 -14.54 7.38
CA ILE A 55 13.43 -14.85 8.74
C ILE A 55 14.42 -13.78 9.19
N GLY A 56 14.23 -13.27 10.41
CA GLY A 56 15.14 -12.27 10.98
C GLY A 56 15.11 -10.95 10.23
N LYS A 57 16.24 -10.60 9.58
CA LYS A 57 16.46 -9.31 8.90
C LYS A 57 16.66 -9.45 7.38
N GLU A 58 16.18 -10.54 6.79
CA GLU A 58 16.25 -10.74 5.33
C GLU A 58 15.49 -9.68 4.53
N VAL A 59 14.47 -9.07 5.14
CA VAL A 59 13.70 -7.98 4.56
C VAL A 59 13.70 -6.79 5.54
N PRO A 60 13.97 -5.56 5.07
CA PRO A 60 13.97 -4.39 5.93
C PRO A 60 12.55 -3.92 6.29
N GLY A 61 12.41 -3.43 7.52
CA GLY A 61 11.21 -2.77 8.04
C GLY A 61 10.39 -3.59 9.03
N PRO A 62 9.23 -3.07 9.48
CA PRO A 62 8.43 -3.70 10.52
C PRO A 62 7.80 -5.02 10.05
N ASN A 63 7.96 -6.06 10.88
CA ASN A 63 7.33 -7.35 10.66
C ASN A 63 5.86 -7.29 11.10
N GLN A 64 4.93 -7.27 10.15
CA GLN A 64 3.51 -7.52 10.42
C GLN A 64 3.22 -9.02 10.57
N PRO A 65 2.04 -9.40 11.10
CA PRO A 65 1.61 -10.79 11.14
C PRO A 65 1.70 -11.45 9.74
N PRO A 66 2.26 -12.67 9.65
CA PRO A 66 2.63 -13.28 8.37
C PRO A 66 1.45 -13.51 7.43
N LEU A 67 0.23 -13.63 7.96
CA LEU A 67 -0.98 -13.80 7.17
C LEU A 67 -1.19 -12.63 6.19
N TYR A 68 -0.89 -11.40 6.60
CA TYR A 68 -1.03 -10.23 5.74
C TYR A 68 -0.14 -10.35 4.48
N TYR A 69 1.14 -10.67 4.67
CA TYR A 69 2.09 -10.81 3.55
C TYR A 69 1.81 -12.04 2.69
N LEU A 70 1.35 -13.15 3.27
CA LEU A 70 0.95 -14.34 2.51
C LEU A 70 -0.25 -14.05 1.60
N LEU A 71 -1.26 -13.36 2.11
CA LEU A 71 -2.41 -12.94 1.30
C LEU A 71 -1.97 -12.01 0.17
N GLY A 72 -1.14 -11.02 0.49
CA GLY A 72 -0.54 -10.13 -0.51
C GLY A 72 0.16 -10.93 -1.62
N ALA A 73 1.02 -11.88 -1.26
CA ALA A 73 1.75 -12.73 -2.20
C ALA A 73 0.83 -13.58 -3.08
N ILE A 74 -0.27 -14.12 -2.52
CA ILE A 74 -1.26 -14.86 -3.30
C ILE A 74 -1.86 -13.97 -4.39
N PHE A 75 -2.31 -12.77 -4.02
CA PHE A 75 -2.97 -11.85 -4.95
C PHE A 75 -2.03 -11.23 -5.98
N THR A 76 -0.74 -11.05 -5.63
CA THR A 76 0.24 -10.40 -6.52
C THR A 76 1.19 -11.36 -7.22
N SER A 77 1.12 -12.67 -6.95
CA SER A 77 2.02 -13.70 -7.54
C SER A 77 2.10 -13.69 -9.06
N ARG A 78 1.04 -13.21 -9.75
CA ARG A 78 0.98 -13.13 -11.22
C ARG A 78 1.51 -11.82 -11.80
N LEU A 79 1.85 -10.86 -10.96
CA LEU A 79 2.24 -9.50 -11.36
C LEU A 79 3.76 -9.29 -11.39
N GLU A 80 4.56 -10.36 -11.21
CA GLU A 80 6.02 -10.29 -11.17
C GLU A 80 6.53 -9.16 -10.24
N PRO A 81 6.10 -9.14 -8.95
CA PRO A 81 6.32 -8.02 -8.04
C PRO A 81 7.79 -7.71 -7.80
N GLU A 82 8.70 -8.67 -8.01
CA GLU A 82 10.15 -8.42 -7.98
C GLU A 82 10.66 -7.47 -9.07
N LYS A 83 9.89 -7.22 -10.13
CA LYS A 83 10.22 -6.25 -11.18
C LYS A 83 9.80 -4.82 -10.83
N PHE A 84 9.09 -4.63 -9.72
CA PHE A 84 8.73 -3.32 -9.20
C PHE A 84 9.99 -2.60 -8.72
N GLN A 85 10.45 -1.62 -9.51
CA GLN A 85 11.64 -0.83 -9.20
C GLN A 85 11.22 0.48 -8.56
N VAL A 86 11.30 0.53 -7.23
CA VAL A 86 11.17 1.78 -6.49
C VAL A 86 12.45 2.57 -6.65
N LYS A 87 12.33 3.79 -7.18
CA LYS A 87 13.46 4.72 -7.32
C LYS A 87 13.17 5.98 -6.52
N ALA A 88 14.06 6.31 -5.59
CA ALA A 88 13.95 7.55 -4.83
C ALA A 88 14.09 8.76 -5.76
N ASN A 89 13.31 9.79 -5.49
CA ASN A 89 13.40 11.08 -6.14
C ASN A 89 14.52 11.91 -5.50
N SER A 90 15.55 12.26 -6.28
CA SER A 90 16.67 13.09 -5.79
C SER A 90 16.27 14.53 -5.49
N ASP A 91 15.18 14.98 -6.10
CA ASP A 91 14.73 16.38 -6.03
C ASP A 91 13.73 16.57 -4.88
N PHE A 92 13.41 15.50 -4.13
CA PHE A 92 12.53 15.56 -2.99
C PHE A 92 13.14 16.33 -1.82
N SER A 93 12.41 17.30 -1.29
CA SER A 93 12.83 18.09 -0.13
C SER A 93 11.66 18.26 0.85
N PHE A 94 11.96 18.10 2.15
CA PHE A 94 11.01 18.43 3.23
C PHE A 94 11.04 19.92 3.60
N GLN A 95 12.01 20.69 3.10
CA GLN A 95 12.29 22.06 3.54
C GLN A 95 12.09 23.10 2.43
N ASP A 96 12.18 22.71 1.16
CA ASP A 96 12.13 23.62 0.02
C ASP A 96 10.82 23.47 -0.75
N ASP A 97 10.08 24.57 -0.91
CA ASP A 97 8.86 24.65 -1.73
C ASP A 97 9.13 24.43 -3.24
N GLU A 98 10.40 24.44 -3.65
CA GLU A 98 10.86 24.15 -5.02
C GLU A 98 11.20 22.67 -5.26
N GLY A 99 11.28 21.86 -4.19
CA GLY A 99 11.55 20.43 -4.28
C GLY A 99 10.38 19.64 -4.87
N GLY A 100 10.69 18.49 -5.46
CA GLY A 100 9.65 17.54 -5.87
C GLY A 100 8.84 17.07 -4.67
N VAL A 101 7.51 17.09 -4.77
CA VAL A 101 6.62 16.73 -3.65
C VAL A 101 6.58 15.22 -3.36
N ASN A 102 6.99 14.40 -4.32
CA ASN A 102 6.97 12.94 -4.24
C ASN A 102 8.34 12.41 -3.80
N LEU A 103 8.35 11.47 -2.85
CA LEU A 103 9.53 10.77 -2.37
C LEU A 103 10.14 9.87 -3.46
N LEU A 104 9.30 9.37 -4.37
CA LEU A 104 9.64 8.40 -5.40
C LEU A 104 9.51 8.99 -6.81
N MET A 105 10.27 8.43 -7.74
CA MET A 105 10.14 8.72 -9.16
C MET A 105 9.00 7.90 -9.76
N HIS A 106 7.96 8.57 -10.24
CA HIS A 106 6.85 7.94 -10.95
C HIS A 106 7.03 8.05 -12.46
N THR A 107 6.61 7.00 -13.18
CA THR A 107 6.67 6.97 -14.64
C THR A 107 5.27 7.09 -15.25
N ARG A 108 5.18 7.34 -16.56
CA ARG A 108 3.89 7.36 -17.28
C ARG A 108 3.11 6.04 -17.18
N ALA A 109 3.77 4.93 -16.83
CA ALA A 109 3.08 3.65 -16.63
C ALA A 109 2.10 3.68 -15.45
N GLU A 110 2.30 4.61 -14.51
CA GLU A 110 1.47 4.79 -13.30
C GLU A 110 0.47 5.95 -13.46
N ALA A 111 0.38 6.59 -14.63
CA ALA A 111 -0.44 7.80 -14.82
C ALA A 111 -1.96 7.59 -14.59
N PHE A 112 -2.44 6.34 -14.59
CA PHE A 112 -3.77 6.02 -14.12
C PHE A 112 -3.67 5.28 -12.77
N PRO A 113 -4.35 5.75 -11.71
CA PRO A 113 -5.25 6.91 -11.66
C PRO A 113 -4.54 8.25 -11.36
N TYR A 114 -3.20 8.27 -11.26
CA TYR A 114 -2.42 9.44 -10.83
C TYR A 114 -2.11 10.39 -11.99
N SER A 115 -3.11 11.15 -12.43
CA SER A 115 -2.93 12.18 -13.47
C SER A 115 -2.73 13.56 -12.84
N HIS A 116 -1.52 13.82 -12.33
CA HIS A 116 -1.12 15.13 -11.82
C HIS A 116 0.18 15.58 -12.49
#